data_AF-A0A2H0YA66-F1
#
_entry.id   AF-A0A2H0YA66-F1
#
_cell.length_a   1.000
_cell.length_b   1.000
_cell.length_c   1.000
_cell.angle_alpha   90.00
_cell.angle_beta   90.00
_cell.angle_gamma   90.00
#
_symmetry.space_group_name_H-M   'P 1'
#
loop_
_entity.id
_entity.type
_entity.pdbx_description
1 polymer ?
#
loop_
_entity_poly.entity_id
_entity_poly.type
_entity_poly.pdbx_seq_one_letter_code
_entity_poly.pdbx_strand_id
1 'polypeptide(L)'
;GVALIDVMRALRRAIVELGIGKVPDSLRIAVKNIAGTGNPLGEAQEKRADWAKDLGVKTYTKGTEILYFPCCYQIYDPIIQKVAQATVSILKKAEVDFGILGDKVVCCGESIRKSGSESVFQSLAQSNITAF
;
A
#
# COMPACT_ATOMS: atom_id res chain seq x y z
N GLY A 1 0.66 25.24 20.51
CA GLY A 1 1.84 24.37 20.42
C GLY A 1 2.32 24.29 18.98
N VAL A 2 3.58 23.97 18.73
CA VAL A 2 4.14 23.85 17.36
C VAL A 2 3.71 22.52 16.73
N ALA A 3 3.18 22.57 15.49
CA ALA A 3 2.77 21.39 14.72
C ALA A 3 3.98 20.67 14.10
N LEU A 4 4.81 20.04 14.94
CA LEU A 4 6.10 19.46 14.54
C LEU A 4 6.01 18.46 13.38
N ILE A 5 4.97 17.62 13.37
CA ILE A 5 4.77 16.61 12.32
C ILE A 5 4.59 17.27 10.96
N ASP A 6 3.80 18.34 10.90
CA ASP A 6 3.49 19.02 9.64
C ASP A 6 4.70 19.83 9.15
N VAL A 7 5.44 20.46 10.07
CA VAL A 7 6.70 21.15 9.74
C VAL A 7 7.73 20.16 9.17
N MET A 8 7.91 19.00 9.80
CA MET A 8 8.84 17.98 9.31
C MET A 8 8.40 17.40 7.96
N ARG A 9 7.10 17.21 7.74
CA ARG A 9 6.57 16.74 6.44
C ARG A 9 6.79 17.80 5.36
N ALA A 10 6.54 19.07 5.66
CA ALA A 10 6.77 20.17 4.73
C ALA A 10 8.25 20.27 4.33
N LEU A 11 9.17 20.15 5.29
CA LEU A 11 10.60 20.15 5.01
C LEU A 11 11.01 18.97 4.11
N ARG A 12 10.56 17.75 4.42
CA ARG A 12 10.86 16.57 3.58
C ARG A 12 10.28 16.70 2.18
N ARG A 13 9.06 17.25 2.06
CA ARG A 13 8.44 17.54 0.76
C ARG A 13 9.27 18.53 -0.05
N ALA A 14 9.76 19.59 0.56
CA ALA A 14 10.65 20.52 -0.12
C ALA A 14 11.93 19.81 -0.62
N ILE A 15 12.58 19.00 0.22
CA ILE A 15 13.78 18.25 -0.17
C ILE A 15 13.51 17.28 -1.32
N VAL A 16 12.42 16.51 -1.27
CA VAL A 16 12.13 15.42 -2.21
C VAL A 16 11.49 15.92 -3.50
N GLU A 17 10.52 16.82 -3.45
CA GLU A 17 9.80 17.30 -4.65
C GLU A 17 10.48 18.49 -5.31
N LEU A 18 11.07 19.40 -4.53
CA LEU A 18 11.73 20.61 -5.07
C LEU A 18 13.24 20.41 -5.27
N GLY A 19 13.80 19.27 -4.86
CA GLY A 19 15.19 18.92 -5.09
C GLY A 19 16.20 19.79 -4.33
N ILE A 20 15.78 20.47 -3.25
CA ILE A 20 16.64 21.40 -2.49
C ILE A 20 17.66 20.69 -1.57
N GLY A 21 17.75 19.37 -1.63
CA GLY A 21 18.67 18.59 -0.81
C GLY A 21 18.86 17.16 -1.32
N LYS A 22 19.81 16.44 -0.73
CA LYS A 22 20.11 15.06 -1.11
C LYS A 22 19.10 14.08 -0.52
N VAL A 23 18.53 13.25 -1.39
CA VAL A 23 17.67 12.12 -1.00
C VAL A 23 18.50 10.83 -1.02
N PRO A 24 18.44 9.98 0.02
CA PRO A 24 19.12 8.67 0.00
C PRO A 24 18.66 7.81 -1.18
N ASP A 25 19.60 7.06 -1.77
CA ASP A 25 19.31 6.23 -2.95
C ASP A 25 18.27 5.15 -2.68
N SER A 26 18.29 4.55 -1.49
CA SER A 26 17.29 3.56 -1.07
C SER A 26 15.86 4.11 -1.11
N LEU A 27 15.68 5.36 -0.66
CA LEU A 27 14.40 6.04 -0.69
C LEU A 27 14.00 6.39 -2.13
N ARG A 28 14.95 6.87 -2.95
CA ARG A 28 14.70 7.18 -4.36
C ARG A 28 14.25 5.94 -5.14
N ILE A 29 14.87 4.79 -4.88
CA ILE A 29 14.47 3.50 -5.49
C ILE A 29 13.07 3.10 -5.04
N ALA A 30 12.77 3.18 -3.73
CA ALA A 30 11.44 2.84 -3.22
C ALA A 30 10.33 3.73 -3.83
N VAL A 31 10.57 5.04 -3.94
CA VAL A 31 9.63 5.99 -4.59
C VAL A 31 9.45 5.63 -6.05
N LYS A 32 10.54 5.33 -6.79
CA LYS A 32 10.48 4.90 -8.19
C LYS A 32 9.65 3.62 -8.36
N ASN A 33 9.90 2.60 -7.52
CA ASN A 33 9.18 1.33 -7.60
C ASN A 33 7.69 1.52 -7.30
N ILE A 34 7.35 2.30 -6.27
CA ILE A 34 5.96 2.58 -5.92
C ILE A 34 5.26 3.36 -7.04
N ALA A 35 5.92 4.35 -7.63
CA ALA A 35 5.35 5.11 -8.75
C ALA A 35 5.18 4.28 -10.02
N GLY A 36 6.08 3.32 -10.30
CA GLY A 36 6.06 2.52 -11.52
C GLY A 36 5.23 1.23 -11.43
N THR A 37 5.30 0.52 -10.30
CA THR A 37 4.72 -0.83 -10.11
C THR A 37 3.68 -0.88 -8.98
N GLY A 38 3.41 0.25 -8.34
CA GLY A 38 2.44 0.34 -7.24
C GLY A 38 2.90 -0.31 -5.93
N ASN A 39 4.14 -0.78 -5.82
CA ASN A 39 4.67 -1.39 -4.59
C ASN A 39 6.17 -1.09 -4.37
N PRO A 40 6.66 -1.09 -3.12
CA PRO A 40 8.06 -0.74 -2.82
C PRO A 40 9.09 -1.75 -3.33
N LEU A 41 8.69 -3.01 -3.52
CA LEU A 41 9.58 -4.10 -3.88
C LEU A 41 9.83 -4.20 -5.39
N GLY A 42 9.06 -3.46 -6.20
CA GLY A 42 9.19 -3.51 -7.66
C GLY A 42 8.62 -4.79 -8.28
N GLU A 43 7.81 -5.54 -7.53
CA GLU A 43 7.18 -6.76 -8.02
C GLU A 43 6.08 -6.45 -9.03
N ALA A 44 5.78 -7.43 -9.88
CA ALA A 44 4.71 -7.33 -10.86
C ALA A 44 3.34 -7.19 -10.18
N GLN A 45 2.45 -6.35 -10.75
CA GLN A 45 1.14 -6.05 -10.16
C GLN A 45 0.22 -7.28 -10.16
N GLU A 46 0.36 -8.14 -11.16
CA GLU A 46 -0.41 -9.38 -11.34
C GLU A 46 -0.15 -10.38 -10.20
N LYS A 47 1.04 -10.35 -9.61
CA LYS A 47 1.39 -11.21 -8.46
C LYS A 47 0.76 -10.76 -7.15
N ARG A 48 0.10 -9.61 -7.12
CA ARG A 48 -0.43 -9.00 -5.88
C ARG A 48 -1.41 -9.90 -5.13
N ALA A 49 -2.18 -10.72 -5.85
CA ALA A 49 -3.18 -11.61 -5.28
C ALA A 49 -2.63 -13.01 -4.93
N ASP A 50 -1.37 -13.31 -5.25
CA ASP A 50 -0.80 -14.66 -5.14
C ASP A 50 -0.88 -15.21 -3.72
N TRP A 51 -0.75 -14.34 -2.72
CA TRP A 51 -0.78 -14.74 -1.31
C TRP A 51 -2.09 -15.38 -0.85
N ALA A 52 -3.19 -15.14 -1.56
CA ALA A 52 -4.54 -15.53 -1.20
C ALA A 52 -5.13 -16.65 -2.07
N LYS A 53 -4.42 -17.11 -3.12
CA LYS A 53 -4.94 -18.07 -4.11
C LYS A 53 -5.54 -19.33 -3.48
N ASP A 54 -4.84 -19.91 -2.50
CA ASP A 54 -5.25 -21.16 -1.85
C ASP A 54 -6.19 -20.94 -0.66
N LEU A 55 -6.49 -19.68 -0.31
CA LEU A 55 -7.31 -19.37 0.85
C LEU A 55 -8.79 -19.31 0.52
N GLY A 56 -9.19 -19.31 -0.76
CA GLY A 56 -10.60 -19.19 -1.17
C GLY A 56 -11.26 -17.92 -0.64
N VAL A 57 -10.59 -16.77 -0.77
CA VAL A 57 -11.12 -15.45 -0.42
C VAL A 57 -11.85 -14.89 -1.63
N LYS A 58 -13.03 -14.31 -1.42
CA LYS A 58 -13.84 -13.74 -2.50
C LYS A 58 -13.23 -12.44 -3.02
N THR A 59 -13.50 -12.12 -4.27
CA THR A 59 -13.26 -10.76 -4.79
C THR A 59 -14.26 -9.81 -4.14
N TYR A 60 -13.78 -8.67 -3.64
CA TYR A 60 -14.62 -7.62 -3.09
C TYR A 60 -15.57 -7.06 -4.15
N THR A 61 -16.82 -6.83 -3.76
CA THR A 61 -17.83 -6.12 -4.54
C THR A 61 -18.52 -5.08 -3.67
N LYS A 62 -19.26 -4.13 -4.26
CA LYS A 62 -20.01 -3.12 -3.48
C LYS A 62 -21.05 -3.71 -2.52
N GLY A 63 -21.44 -4.97 -2.69
CA GLY A 63 -22.34 -5.68 -1.78
C GLY A 63 -21.63 -6.42 -0.65
N THR A 64 -20.29 -6.46 -0.64
CA THR A 64 -19.49 -7.10 0.41
C THR A 64 -19.36 -6.17 1.60
N GLU A 65 -19.60 -6.66 2.81
CA GLU A 65 -19.57 -5.84 4.03
C GLU A 65 -18.20 -5.19 4.28
N ILE A 66 -17.13 -5.96 4.12
CA ILE A 66 -15.76 -5.50 4.42
C ILE A 66 -14.81 -5.73 3.24
N LEU A 67 -14.05 -4.70 2.89
CA LEU A 67 -12.85 -4.82 2.08
C LEU A 67 -11.65 -5.12 2.99
N TYR A 68 -11.04 -6.29 2.82
CA TYR A 68 -9.75 -6.56 3.42
C TYR A 68 -8.62 -6.03 2.51
N PHE A 69 -7.93 -5.00 2.98
CA PHE A 69 -6.85 -4.33 2.24
C PHE A 69 -5.49 -4.47 2.96
N PRO A 70 -4.80 -5.61 2.81
CA PRO A 70 -3.50 -5.82 3.43
C PRO A 70 -2.39 -4.95 2.83
N CYS A 71 -1.36 -4.68 3.63
CA CYS A 71 -0.19 -3.92 3.23
C CYS A 71 0.63 -4.64 2.16
N CYS A 72 1.32 -3.89 1.29
CA CYS A 72 2.23 -4.43 0.25
C CYS A 72 3.27 -5.41 0.81
N TYR A 73 3.76 -5.16 2.01
CA TYR A 73 4.71 -6.05 2.65
C TYR A 73 4.05 -7.41 2.98
N GLN A 74 2.83 -7.41 3.48
CA GLN A 74 2.10 -8.63 3.86
C GLN A 74 1.64 -9.47 2.67
N ILE A 75 1.75 -8.96 1.44
CA ILE A 75 1.31 -9.67 0.24
C ILE A 75 2.48 -10.12 -0.64
N TYR A 76 3.62 -9.42 -0.59
CA TYR A 76 4.78 -9.72 -1.42
C TYR A 76 5.95 -10.36 -0.66
N ASP A 77 6.10 -10.12 0.65
CA ASP A 77 7.17 -10.72 1.45
C ASP A 77 6.69 -12.06 2.07
N PRO A 78 7.24 -13.20 1.64
CA PRO A 78 6.79 -14.52 2.11
C PRO A 78 6.89 -14.72 3.62
N ILE A 79 7.84 -14.05 4.30
CA ILE A 79 8.07 -14.22 5.74
C ILE A 79 6.90 -13.67 6.56
N ILE A 80 6.34 -12.54 6.11
CA ILE A 80 5.26 -11.83 6.79
C ILE A 80 3.89 -12.07 6.16
N GLN A 81 3.84 -12.73 5.01
CA GLN A 81 2.60 -13.15 4.35
C GLN A 81 1.66 -13.95 5.26
N LYS A 82 2.23 -14.74 6.17
CA LYS A 82 1.51 -15.47 7.22
C LYS A 82 0.58 -14.58 8.06
N VAL A 83 0.90 -13.29 8.22
CA VAL A 83 0.04 -12.34 8.96
C VAL A 83 -1.25 -12.10 8.19
N ALA A 84 -1.18 -11.86 6.87
CA ALA A 84 -2.37 -11.66 6.07
C ALA A 84 -3.23 -12.92 5.99
N GLN A 85 -2.60 -14.09 5.89
CA GLN A 85 -3.27 -15.38 5.89
C GLN A 85 -3.95 -15.68 7.24
N ALA A 86 -3.30 -15.36 8.35
CA ALA A 86 -3.89 -15.48 9.69
C ALA A 86 -5.11 -14.56 9.86
N THR A 87 -5.03 -13.31 9.39
CA THR A 87 -6.19 -12.39 9.39
C THR A 87 -7.36 -12.97 8.60
N VAL A 88 -7.12 -13.52 7.41
CA VAL A 88 -8.15 -14.22 6.61
C VAL A 88 -8.77 -15.37 7.40
N SER A 89 -7.96 -16.19 8.08
CA SER A 89 -8.46 -17.29 8.91
C SER A 89 -9.36 -16.80 10.05
N ILE A 90 -8.99 -15.70 10.70
CA ILE A 90 -9.79 -15.07 11.78
C ILE A 90 -11.12 -14.56 11.23
N LEU A 91 -11.10 -13.80 10.13
CA LEU A 91 -12.31 -13.24 9.52
C LEU A 91 -13.28 -14.35 9.07
N LYS A 92 -12.75 -15.45 8.52
CA LYS A 92 -13.57 -16.63 8.17
C LYS A 92 -14.21 -17.29 9.38
N LYS A 93 -13.45 -17.48 10.47
CA LYS A 93 -13.97 -18.05 11.72
C LYS A 93 -14.99 -17.15 12.42
N ALA A 94 -14.86 -15.84 12.23
CA ALA A 94 -15.80 -14.86 12.73
C ALA A 94 -17.03 -14.68 11.81
N GLU A 95 -17.14 -15.47 10.73
CA GLU A 95 -18.24 -15.43 9.76
C GLU A 95 -18.51 -14.04 9.15
N VAL A 96 -17.46 -13.22 9.06
CA VAL A 96 -17.52 -11.88 8.47
C VAL A 96 -17.63 -12.00 6.94
N ASP A 97 -18.51 -11.21 6.31
CA ASP A 97 -18.54 -11.11 4.85
C ASP A 97 -17.45 -10.14 4.36
N PHE A 98 -16.35 -10.69 3.86
CA PHE A 98 -15.23 -9.89 3.37
C PHE A 98 -14.70 -10.37 2.01
N GLY A 99 -14.02 -9.45 1.32
CA GLY A 99 -13.35 -9.73 0.06
C GLY A 99 -12.06 -8.92 -0.10
N ILE A 100 -11.32 -9.24 -1.15
CA ILE A 100 -10.08 -8.54 -1.55
C ILE A 100 -10.21 -8.00 -2.98
N LEU A 101 -9.47 -6.94 -3.31
CA LEU A 101 -9.48 -6.34 -4.65
C LEU A 101 -8.49 -6.97 -5.64
N GLY A 102 -7.68 -7.93 -5.19
CA GLY A 102 -6.67 -8.58 -6.01
C GLY A 102 -5.59 -7.61 -6.50
N ASP A 103 -5.36 -7.61 -7.81
CA ASP A 103 -4.38 -6.78 -8.52
C ASP A 103 -4.87 -5.35 -8.83
N LYS A 104 -6.15 -5.03 -8.58
CA LYS A 104 -6.74 -3.71 -8.89
C LYS A 104 -6.29 -2.58 -7.97
N VAL A 105 -5.61 -2.91 -6.87
CA VAL A 105 -5.14 -1.94 -5.87
C VAL A 105 -3.64 -1.88 -5.80
N VAL A 106 -3.14 -0.73 -5.37
CA VAL A 106 -1.71 -0.44 -5.21
C VAL A 106 -1.40 -0.14 -3.75
N CYS A 107 -0.15 0.22 -3.45
CA CYS A 107 0.29 0.67 -2.14
C CYS A 107 -0.60 1.80 -1.60
N CYS A 108 -0.86 1.80 -0.30
CA CYS A 108 -1.58 2.90 0.36
C CYS A 108 -0.81 4.23 0.34
N GLY A 109 0.49 4.20 0.07
CA GLY A 109 1.33 5.37 -0.07
C GLY A 109 1.72 6.07 1.25
N GLU A 110 1.35 5.55 2.42
CA GLU A 110 1.61 6.22 3.71
C GLU A 110 3.10 6.50 3.94
N SER A 111 3.98 5.53 3.66
CA SER A 111 5.42 5.69 3.85
C SER A 111 6.03 6.74 2.91
N ILE A 112 5.58 6.81 1.66
CA ILE A 112 6.10 7.80 0.70
C ILE A 112 5.56 9.21 0.98
N ARG A 113 4.35 9.31 1.53
CA ARG A 113 3.80 10.59 1.99
C ARG A 113 4.67 11.15 3.11
N LYS A 114 5.04 10.31 4.08
CA LYS A 114 5.95 10.67 5.18
C LYS A 114 7.36 11.02 4.73
N SER A 115 7.81 10.46 3.59
CA SER A 115 9.11 10.77 3.01
C SER A 115 9.11 12.08 2.22
N GLY A 116 7.95 12.68 1.94
CA GLY A 116 7.82 13.94 1.22
C GLY A 116 7.38 13.80 -0.23
N SER A 117 7.12 12.60 -0.74
CA SER A 117 6.60 12.37 -2.09
C SER A 117 5.07 12.48 -2.12
N GLU A 118 4.55 13.68 -1.86
CA GLU A 118 3.10 13.92 -1.74
C GLU A 118 2.38 13.67 -3.06
N SER A 119 2.92 14.13 -4.19
CA SER A 119 2.37 13.90 -5.53
C SER A 119 2.14 12.41 -5.85
N VAL A 120 3.13 11.56 -5.56
CA VAL A 120 3.01 10.11 -5.74
C VAL A 120 1.96 9.53 -4.79
N PHE A 121 1.93 9.97 -3.53
CA PHE A 121 0.87 9.55 -2.59
C PHE A 121 -0.53 9.90 -3.10
N GLN A 122 -0.76 11.12 -3.60
CA GLN A 122 -2.06 11.55 -4.12
C GLN A 122 -2.50 10.68 -5.31
N SER A 123 -1.57 10.34 -6.21
CA SER A 123 -1.86 9.44 -7.34
C SER A 123 -2.29 8.04 -6.87
N LEU A 124 -1.56 7.45 -5.91
CA LEU A 124 -1.90 6.12 -5.36
C LEU A 124 -3.25 6.15 -4.62
N ALA A 125 -3.47 7.17 -3.80
CA ALA A 125 -4.70 7.34 -3.05
C ALA A 125 -5.90 7.43 -4.00
N GLN A 126 -5.79 8.27 -5.04
CA GLN A 126 -6.84 8.38 -6.06
C GLN A 126 -7.07 7.07 -6.80
N SER A 127 -5.99 6.36 -7.19
CA SER A 127 -6.12 5.05 -7.86
C SER A 127 -6.84 4.03 -6.99
N ASN A 128 -6.51 3.98 -5.69
CA ASN A 128 -7.14 3.04 -4.77
C ASN A 128 -8.61 3.41 -4.51
N ILE A 129 -8.93 4.69 -4.29
CA ILE A 129 -10.30 5.17 -4.11
C ILE A 129 -11.17 4.83 -5.32
N THR A 130 -10.65 4.98 -6.54
CA THR A 130 -11.38 4.63 -7.75
C THR A 130 -11.62 3.12 -7.89
N ALA A 131 -10.80 2.28 -7.23
CA ALA A 131 -10.88 0.83 -7.36
C ALA A 131 -12.05 0.20 -6.56
N PHE A 132 -12.71 0.92 -5.64
CA PHE A 132 -13.82 0.42 -4.84
C PHE A 132 -14.99 1.39 -4.67
#